data_AF-A0A0B3Y563-F1
#
_entry.id   AF-A0A0B3Y563-F1
#
_cell.length_a   1.000
_cell.length_b   1.000
_cell.length_c   1.000
_cell.angle_alpha   90.00
_cell.angle_beta   90.00
_cell.angle_gamma   90.00
#
_symmetry.space_group_name_H-M   'P 1'
#
loop_
_entity.id
_entity.type
_entity.pdbx_description
1 polymer ?
#
loop_
_entity_poly.entity_id
_entity_poly.type
_entity_poly.pdbx_seq_one_letter_code
_entity_poly.pdbx_strand_id
1 'polypeptide(L)'
;MNTQPDARNIHALQAELLVDVLSTQKALFINGISEYALIELLKKAPYKLFDEDALRDPLMLFKTHFILFHALYQLKQYWIEQNEGVLEIHALGIKLNNFDESVPAHSNDEQAVTALQNHDALAEYYLDWGNFEETDRKTVDTLLNAFWQRMSGGCNSRHDQEDISTSHTVLGLSEGEPVTLVQLKHVYKRRLQSAHPDKGGTQQEAQSVIHAYQVLSRYYSSK
;
A
#
# COMPACT_ATOMS: atom_id res chain seq x y z
N MET A 1 12.99 17.35 -27.41
CA MET A 1 12.40 17.33 -26.06
C MET A 1 11.16 16.45 -26.13
N ASN A 2 11.31 15.15 -25.87
CA ASN A 2 10.18 14.23 -25.83
C ASN A 2 9.52 14.38 -24.46
N THR A 3 8.34 14.98 -24.46
CA THR A 3 7.41 14.95 -23.36
C THR A 3 7.04 13.49 -23.06
N GLN A 4 6.68 13.23 -21.81
CA GLN A 4 6.24 11.93 -21.31
C GLN A 4 4.70 11.97 -21.11
N PRO A 5 3.86 12.11 -22.16
CA PRO A 5 2.41 12.29 -22.00
C PRO A 5 1.61 10.98 -21.91
N ASP A 6 2.22 9.81 -22.10
CA ASP A 6 1.45 8.56 -22.32
C ASP A 6 1.03 7.85 -21.02
N ALA A 7 1.86 7.85 -19.98
CA ALA A 7 1.61 7.05 -18.77
C ALA A 7 0.50 7.64 -17.87
N ARG A 8 0.45 8.97 -17.72
CA ARG A 8 -0.62 9.65 -16.97
C ARG A 8 -1.98 9.37 -17.59
N ASN A 9 -2.05 9.43 -18.92
CA ASN A 9 -3.28 9.22 -19.67
C ASN A 9 -3.81 7.78 -19.47
N ILE A 10 -2.93 6.78 -19.50
CA ILE A 10 -3.30 5.39 -19.24
C ILE A 10 -3.87 5.19 -17.82
N HIS A 11 -3.23 5.75 -16.80
CA HIS A 11 -3.69 5.59 -15.42
C HIS A 11 -4.96 6.39 -15.12
N ALA A 12 -5.14 7.55 -15.75
CA ALA A 12 -6.39 8.31 -15.68
C ALA A 12 -7.55 7.53 -16.31
N LEU A 13 -7.36 6.99 -17.51
CA LEU A 13 -8.36 6.12 -18.16
C LEU A 13 -8.65 4.85 -17.34
N GLN A 14 -7.62 4.29 -16.68
CA GLN A 14 -7.78 3.16 -15.78
C GLN A 14 -8.62 3.52 -14.55
N ALA A 15 -8.44 4.71 -13.98
CA ALA A 15 -9.24 5.20 -12.86
C ALA A 15 -10.69 5.45 -13.27
N GLU A 16 -10.93 6.06 -14.43
CA GLU A 16 -12.29 6.25 -14.98
C GLU A 16 -13.00 4.91 -15.17
N LEU A 17 -12.32 3.93 -15.78
CA LEU A 17 -12.86 2.59 -15.96
C LEU A 17 -13.15 1.90 -14.61
N LEU A 18 -12.31 2.13 -13.60
CA LEU A 18 -12.55 1.62 -12.25
C LEU A 18 -13.78 2.25 -11.62
N VAL A 19 -14.00 3.56 -11.75
CA VAL A 19 -15.24 4.22 -11.29
C VAL A 19 -16.46 3.54 -11.91
N ASP A 20 -16.46 3.34 -13.23
CA ASP A 20 -17.56 2.69 -13.93
C ASP A 20 -17.80 1.27 -13.40
N VAL A 21 -16.75 0.45 -13.32
CA VAL A 21 -16.83 -0.94 -12.87
C VAL A 21 -17.31 -1.03 -11.40
N LEU A 22 -16.79 -0.18 -10.53
CA LEU A 22 -17.11 -0.19 -9.11
C LEU A 22 -18.52 0.39 -8.85
N SER A 23 -18.98 1.35 -9.64
CA SER A 23 -20.34 1.90 -9.54
C SER A 23 -21.42 0.81 -9.70
N THR A 24 -21.17 -0.18 -10.55
CA THR A 24 -22.08 -1.32 -10.78
C THR A 24 -22.08 -2.35 -9.65
N GLN A 25 -21.13 -2.28 -8.72
CA GLN A 25 -20.90 -3.26 -7.66
C GLN A 25 -21.31 -2.75 -6.27
N LYS A 26 -22.29 -1.84 -6.21
CA LYS A 26 -22.78 -1.21 -4.97
C LYS A 26 -23.05 -2.21 -3.82
N ALA A 27 -23.60 -3.38 -4.12
CA ALA A 27 -23.88 -4.43 -3.13
C ALA A 27 -22.62 -4.93 -2.40
N LEU A 28 -21.44 -4.93 -3.03
CA LEU A 28 -20.18 -5.29 -2.36
C LEU A 28 -19.84 -4.28 -1.26
N PHE A 29 -20.02 -2.99 -1.56
CA PHE A 29 -19.72 -1.92 -0.61
C PHE A 29 -20.74 -1.84 0.51
N ILE A 30 -22.01 -2.17 0.28
CA ILE A 30 -23.01 -2.27 1.36
C ILE A 30 -22.60 -3.33 2.40
N ASN A 31 -22.10 -4.48 1.94
CA ASN A 31 -21.61 -5.55 2.82
C ASN A 31 -20.26 -5.21 3.47
N GLY A 32 -19.48 -4.33 2.84
CA GLY A 32 -18.12 -3.98 3.24
C GLY A 32 -17.08 -4.92 2.62
N ILE A 33 -15.99 -4.34 2.09
CA ILE A 33 -14.89 -5.09 1.49
C ILE A 33 -13.54 -4.46 1.84
N SER A 34 -12.51 -5.27 2.13
CA SER A 34 -11.16 -4.74 2.32
C SER A 34 -10.51 -4.38 0.98
N GLU A 35 -9.55 -3.46 1.00
CA GLU A 35 -8.76 -3.09 -0.18
C GLU A 35 -8.14 -4.33 -0.84
N TYR A 36 -7.51 -5.20 -0.03
CA TYR A 36 -6.88 -6.42 -0.53
C TYR A 36 -7.89 -7.33 -1.26
N ALA A 37 -9.08 -7.54 -0.67
CA ALA A 37 -10.11 -8.36 -1.28
C ALA A 37 -10.65 -7.74 -2.58
N LEU A 38 -10.78 -6.41 -2.61
CA LEU A 38 -11.21 -5.67 -3.79
C LEU A 38 -10.17 -5.77 -4.92
N ILE A 39 -8.89 -5.57 -4.61
CA ILE A 39 -7.80 -5.72 -5.59
C ILE A 39 -7.76 -7.16 -6.13
N GLU A 40 -7.85 -8.17 -5.28
CA GLU A 40 -7.86 -9.58 -5.70
C GLU A 40 -9.06 -9.93 -6.59
N LEU A 41 -10.20 -9.27 -6.40
CA LEU A 41 -11.37 -9.39 -7.29
C LEU A 41 -11.10 -8.72 -8.65
N LEU A 42 -10.54 -7.51 -8.64
CA LEU A 42 -10.26 -6.72 -9.85
C LEU A 42 -9.12 -7.30 -10.72
N LYS A 43 -8.23 -8.11 -10.12
CA LYS A 43 -7.22 -8.90 -10.85
C LYS A 43 -7.82 -10.04 -11.68
N LYS A 44 -8.92 -10.63 -11.20
CA LYS A 44 -9.53 -11.82 -11.81
C LYS A 44 -10.42 -11.43 -13.00
N ALA A 45 -10.70 -12.41 -13.86
CA ALA A 45 -11.72 -12.24 -14.90
C ALA A 45 -13.09 -11.99 -14.24
N PRO A 46 -13.94 -11.11 -14.80
CA PRO A 46 -13.85 -10.51 -16.14
C PRO A 46 -13.01 -9.22 -16.22
N TYR A 47 -12.61 -8.63 -15.10
CA TYR A 47 -12.08 -7.26 -15.04
C TYR A 47 -10.63 -7.15 -15.50
N LYS A 48 -9.71 -7.96 -14.93
CA LYS A 48 -8.26 -7.91 -15.22
C LYS A 48 -7.70 -6.48 -15.24
N LEU A 49 -8.13 -5.64 -14.30
CA LEU A 49 -7.78 -4.22 -14.25
C LEU A 49 -6.43 -3.97 -13.59
N PHE A 50 -5.92 -4.95 -12.86
CA PHE A 50 -4.59 -4.93 -12.25
C PHE A 50 -3.79 -6.17 -12.61
N ASP A 51 -2.48 -6.01 -12.73
CA ASP A 51 -1.56 -7.11 -13.00
C ASP A 51 -1.52 -8.11 -11.83
N GLU A 52 -1.16 -9.36 -12.13
CA GLU A 52 -0.97 -10.40 -11.11
C GLU A 52 0.08 -10.01 -10.05
N ASP A 53 1.06 -9.22 -10.47
CA ASP A 53 2.16 -8.72 -9.66
C ASP A 53 1.90 -7.35 -9.01
N ALA A 54 0.70 -6.78 -9.14
CA ALA A 54 0.33 -5.44 -8.66
C ALA A 54 0.66 -5.20 -7.17
N LEU A 55 0.65 -6.25 -6.35
CA LEU A 55 0.94 -6.19 -4.91
C LEU A 55 2.36 -6.63 -4.52
N ARG A 56 3.23 -6.94 -5.49
CA ARG A 56 4.56 -7.53 -5.22
C ARG A 56 5.71 -6.54 -5.22
N ASP A 57 5.61 -5.47 -6.02
CA ASP A 57 6.61 -4.40 -6.08
C ASP A 57 6.08 -3.16 -5.34
N PRO A 58 6.88 -2.50 -4.48
CA PRO A 58 6.46 -1.33 -3.73
C PRO A 58 5.86 -0.20 -4.58
N LEU A 59 6.44 0.07 -5.75
CA LEU A 59 5.93 1.11 -6.64
C LEU A 59 4.61 0.68 -7.27
N MET A 60 4.50 -0.58 -7.69
CA MET A 60 3.25 -1.12 -8.23
C MET A 60 2.14 -1.12 -7.19
N LEU A 61 2.46 -1.46 -5.93
CA LEU A 61 1.52 -1.41 -4.82
C LEU A 61 1.04 0.01 -4.59
N PHE A 62 1.96 0.98 -4.51
CA PHE A 62 1.61 2.39 -4.37
C PHE A 62 0.71 2.86 -5.52
N LYS A 63 1.07 2.55 -6.77
CA LYS A 63 0.27 2.94 -7.94
C LYS A 63 -1.12 2.31 -7.94
N THR A 64 -1.20 1.02 -7.63
CA THR A 64 -2.46 0.28 -7.53
C THR A 64 -3.35 0.87 -6.45
N HIS A 65 -2.78 1.11 -5.27
CA HIS A 65 -3.45 1.75 -4.14
C HIS A 65 -3.97 3.14 -4.53
N PHE A 66 -3.11 3.98 -5.11
CA PHE A 66 -3.48 5.34 -5.50
C PHE A 66 -4.63 5.36 -6.50
N ILE A 67 -4.53 4.58 -7.58
CA ILE A 67 -5.55 4.55 -8.64
C ILE A 67 -6.88 4.04 -8.09
N LEU A 68 -6.85 3.00 -7.25
CA LEU A 68 -8.06 2.48 -6.61
C LEU A 68 -8.70 3.52 -5.69
N PHE A 69 -7.90 4.17 -4.83
CA PHE A 69 -8.40 5.17 -3.90
C PHE A 69 -8.91 6.41 -4.63
N HIS A 70 -8.24 6.85 -5.70
CA HIS A 70 -8.73 7.90 -6.59
C HIS A 70 -10.16 7.59 -7.07
N ALA A 71 -10.38 6.39 -7.63
CA ALA A 71 -11.68 5.96 -8.11
C ALA A 71 -12.73 5.87 -6.97
N LEU A 72 -12.35 5.38 -5.80
CA LEU A 72 -13.25 5.31 -4.63
C LEU A 72 -13.65 6.71 -4.14
N TYR A 73 -12.74 7.68 -4.13
CA TYR A 73 -13.06 9.06 -3.74
C TYR A 73 -13.94 9.77 -4.77
N GLN A 74 -13.77 9.49 -6.07
CA GLN A 74 -14.71 9.93 -7.10
C GLN A 74 -16.10 9.30 -6.89
N LEU A 75 -16.17 8.00 -6.58
CA LEU A 75 -17.44 7.34 -6.27
C LEU A 75 -18.11 7.86 -5.01
N LYS A 76 -17.33 8.20 -3.98
CA LYS A 76 -17.86 8.84 -2.76
C LYS A 76 -18.60 10.13 -3.11
N GLN A 77 -18.00 11.00 -3.93
CA GLN A 77 -18.65 12.23 -4.38
C GLN A 77 -19.91 11.93 -5.20
N TYR A 78 -19.81 11.01 -6.16
CA TYR A 78 -20.93 10.62 -7.02
C TYR A 78 -22.12 10.07 -6.23
N TRP A 79 -21.91 9.14 -5.30
CA TRP A 79 -23.00 8.57 -4.50
C TRP A 79 -23.60 9.54 -3.49
N ILE A 80 -22.83 10.51 -2.99
CA ILE A 80 -23.38 11.62 -2.19
C ILE A 80 -24.29 12.49 -3.07
N GLU A 81 -23.86 12.86 -4.28
CA GLU A 81 -24.64 13.68 -5.21
C GLU A 81 -25.93 12.99 -5.67
N GLN A 82 -25.91 11.67 -5.84
CA GLN A 82 -27.10 10.86 -6.17
C GLN A 82 -27.99 10.55 -4.96
N ASN A 83 -27.67 11.07 -3.77
CA ASN A 83 -28.36 10.77 -2.51
C ASN A 83 -28.45 9.26 -2.22
N GLU A 84 -27.42 8.51 -2.61
CA GLU A 84 -27.36 7.06 -2.47
C GLU A 84 -26.77 6.61 -1.14
N GLY A 85 -25.87 7.41 -0.56
CA GLY A 85 -25.18 7.12 0.70
C GLY A 85 -23.80 7.75 0.79
N VAL A 86 -23.11 7.52 1.91
CA VAL A 86 -21.71 7.92 2.12
C VAL A 86 -20.82 6.69 2.07
N LEU A 87 -19.81 6.73 1.20
CA LEU A 87 -18.76 5.72 1.15
C LEU A 87 -17.68 6.04 2.19
N GLU A 88 -17.52 5.15 3.16
CA GLU A 88 -16.38 5.11 4.08
C GLU A 88 -15.24 4.35 3.42
N ILE A 89 -14.05 4.97 3.38
CA ILE A 89 -12.89 4.45 2.66
C ILE A 89 -11.74 4.22 3.65
N HIS A 90 -11.53 2.95 4.01
CA HIS A 90 -10.36 2.52 4.78
C HIS A 90 -9.76 1.26 4.13
N ALA A 91 -8.44 1.09 4.18
CA ALA A 91 -7.77 -0.08 3.60
C ALA A 91 -8.30 -1.42 4.14
N LEU A 92 -8.72 -1.45 5.41
CA LEU A 92 -9.26 -2.65 6.06
C LEU A 92 -10.77 -2.85 5.83
N GLY A 93 -11.48 -1.82 5.38
CA GLY A 93 -12.93 -1.85 5.21
C GLY A 93 -13.42 -0.64 4.44
N ILE A 94 -13.91 -0.90 3.22
CA ILE A 94 -14.56 0.06 2.34
C ILE A 94 -16.05 -0.26 2.39
N LYS A 95 -16.86 0.68 2.87
CA LYS A 95 -18.28 0.43 3.15
C LYS A 95 -19.16 1.58 2.71
N LEU A 96 -20.25 1.26 2.02
CA LEU A 96 -21.29 2.22 1.68
C LEU A 96 -22.39 2.19 2.74
N ASN A 97 -22.60 3.34 3.39
CA ASN A 97 -23.70 3.56 4.31
C ASN A 97 -24.80 4.32 3.57
N ASN A 98 -25.90 3.64 3.26
CA ASN A 98 -27.01 4.25 2.51
C ASN A 98 -27.68 5.35 3.34
N PHE A 99 -28.13 6.41 2.66
CA PHE A 99 -29.06 7.37 3.28
C PHE A 99 -30.43 6.70 3.34
N ASP A 100 -30.74 6.09 4.48
CA ASP A 100 -32.04 5.44 4.68
C ASP A 100 -33.13 6.50 4.87
N GLU A 101 -34.17 6.48 4.03
CA GLU A 101 -35.35 7.36 4.16
C GLU A 101 -36.21 7.03 5.40
N SER A 102 -35.93 5.92 6.10
CA SER A 102 -36.80 5.37 7.14
C SER A 102 -36.27 5.50 8.58
N VAL A 103 -35.14 6.17 8.81
CA VAL A 103 -34.67 6.45 10.17
C VAL A 103 -35.17 7.84 10.60
N PRO A 104 -36.05 7.96 11.62
CA PRO A 104 -36.35 9.25 12.20
C PRO A 104 -35.05 9.82 12.74
N ALA A 105 -34.78 11.11 12.45
CA ALA A 105 -33.62 11.86 12.91
C ALA A 105 -33.58 11.97 14.45
N HIS A 106 -33.35 10.87 15.16
CA HIS A 106 -33.25 10.77 16.60
C HIS A 106 -32.30 9.65 17.00
N SER A 107 -31.05 9.77 16.57
CA SER A 107 -29.91 9.33 17.37
C SER A 107 -28.87 10.43 17.28
N ASN A 108 -28.45 10.92 18.44
CA ASN A 108 -27.46 11.97 18.62
C ASN A 108 -26.06 11.50 18.18
N ASP A 109 -25.89 11.16 16.90
CA ASP A 109 -24.57 10.99 16.30
C ASP A 109 -24.16 12.32 15.66
N GLU A 110 -23.64 13.21 16.49
CA GLU A 110 -22.76 14.27 16.03
C GLU A 110 -21.63 13.71 15.15
N GLN A 111 -21.31 12.41 15.22
CA GLN A 111 -20.30 11.76 14.39
C GLN A 111 -20.70 11.60 12.90
N ALA A 112 -21.96 11.37 12.58
CA ALA A 112 -22.41 11.20 11.19
C ALA A 112 -22.38 12.53 10.40
N VAL A 113 -22.67 13.64 11.08
CA VAL A 113 -22.60 14.99 10.49
C VAL A 113 -21.16 15.52 10.49
N THR A 114 -20.31 15.11 11.44
CA THR A 114 -18.89 15.49 11.47
C THR A 114 -18.07 14.83 10.34
N ALA A 115 -18.47 13.64 9.87
CA ALA A 115 -17.84 12.99 8.71
C ALA A 115 -18.06 13.75 7.38
N LEU A 116 -19.10 14.58 7.30
CA LEU A 116 -19.40 15.44 6.14
C LEU A 116 -18.66 16.79 6.20
N GLN A 117 -18.15 17.20 7.37
CA GLN A 117 -17.62 18.55 7.63
C GLN A 117 -16.11 18.61 7.89
N ASN A 118 -15.45 17.48 8.11
CA ASN A 118 -14.00 17.45 8.08
C ASN A 118 -13.56 17.54 6.62
N HIS A 119 -12.84 18.61 6.27
CA HIS A 119 -12.04 18.68 5.05
C HIS A 119 -11.31 17.36 4.89
N ASP A 120 -11.74 16.55 3.92
CA ASP A 120 -11.24 15.20 3.74
C ASP A 120 -9.85 15.31 3.10
N ALA A 121 -8.84 15.56 3.91
CA ALA A 121 -7.45 15.75 3.47
C ALA A 121 -6.95 14.56 2.64
N LEU A 122 -7.53 13.37 2.83
CA LEU A 122 -7.26 12.21 2.00
C LEU A 122 -7.95 12.33 0.62
N ALA A 123 -9.18 12.84 0.55
CA ALA A 123 -9.81 13.14 -0.73
C ALA A 123 -9.01 14.18 -1.53
N GLU A 124 -8.52 15.24 -0.88
CA GLU A 124 -7.63 16.22 -1.54
C GLU A 124 -6.37 15.55 -2.10
N TYR A 125 -5.75 14.66 -1.32
CA TYR A 125 -4.56 13.94 -1.74
C TYR A 125 -4.82 13.01 -2.93
N TYR A 126 -5.85 12.16 -2.85
CA TYR A 126 -6.11 11.14 -3.85
C TYR A 126 -6.74 11.69 -5.13
N LEU A 127 -7.49 12.80 -5.07
CA LEU A 127 -8.07 13.43 -6.26
C LEU A 127 -7.05 14.27 -7.05
N ASP A 128 -5.90 14.60 -6.46
CA ASP A 128 -4.81 15.31 -7.14
C ASP A 128 -3.79 14.34 -7.78
N TRP A 129 -3.82 14.26 -9.11
CA TRP A 129 -2.86 13.49 -9.90
C TRP A 129 -1.41 13.96 -9.76
N GLY A 130 -1.15 15.17 -9.27
CA GLY A 130 0.20 15.63 -8.92
C GLY A 130 0.86 14.72 -7.89
N ASN A 131 0.10 14.25 -6.89
CA ASN A 131 0.60 13.32 -5.87
C ASN A 131 0.99 11.95 -6.44
N PHE A 132 0.34 11.51 -7.52
CA PHE A 132 0.70 10.31 -8.24
C PHE A 132 1.99 10.46 -9.05
N GLU A 133 2.20 11.63 -9.67
CA GLU A 133 3.37 11.92 -10.50
C GLU A 133 4.63 12.21 -9.66
N GLU A 134 4.50 12.91 -8.54
CA GLU A 134 5.60 13.24 -7.63
C GLU A 134 6.14 12.01 -6.89
N THR A 135 5.30 10.99 -6.70
CA THR A 135 5.69 9.77 -6.00
C THR A 135 6.40 8.81 -6.96
N ASP A 136 7.67 9.09 -7.22
CA ASP A 136 8.55 8.21 -7.96
C ASP A 136 9.01 7.00 -7.12
N ARG A 137 9.70 6.04 -7.76
CA ARG A 137 10.22 4.85 -7.07
C ARG A 137 11.12 5.19 -5.89
N LYS A 138 11.92 6.25 -6.00
CA LYS A 138 12.85 6.67 -4.94
C LYS A 138 12.08 7.27 -3.76
N THR A 139 11.00 8.00 -4.01
CA THR A 139 10.10 8.54 -2.98
C THR A 139 9.41 7.42 -2.23
N VAL A 140 8.86 6.42 -2.94
CA VAL A 140 8.23 5.23 -2.31
C VAL A 140 9.24 4.45 -1.48
N ASP A 141 10.43 4.16 -2.03
CA ASP A 141 11.49 3.45 -1.32
C ASP A 141 11.95 4.24 -0.08
N THR A 142 12.05 5.57 -0.18
CA THR A 142 12.42 6.44 0.95
C THR A 142 11.35 6.43 2.03
N LEU A 143 10.07 6.48 1.68
CA LEU A 143 8.96 6.45 2.62
C LEU A 143 8.89 5.10 3.35
N LEU A 144 9.04 3.99 2.62
CA LEU A 144 9.12 2.66 3.22
C LEU A 144 10.36 2.52 4.11
N ASN A 145 11.52 3.00 3.66
CA ASN A 145 12.72 2.99 4.48
C ASN A 145 12.51 3.81 5.77
N ALA A 146 11.96 5.02 5.69
CA ALA A 146 11.67 5.85 6.85
C ALA A 146 10.66 5.19 7.81
N PHE A 147 9.63 4.55 7.26
CA PHE A 147 8.66 3.77 8.03
C PHE A 147 9.33 2.62 8.79
N TRP A 148 10.17 1.83 8.12
CA TRP A 148 10.92 0.75 8.76
C TRP A 148 11.93 1.27 9.78
N GLN A 149 12.62 2.39 9.52
CA GLN A 149 13.54 3.02 10.48
C GLN A 149 12.81 3.51 11.74
N ARG A 150 11.58 4.02 11.59
CA ARG A 150 10.76 4.44 12.72
C ARG A 150 10.24 3.24 13.51
N MET A 151 9.87 2.17 12.82
CA MET A 151 9.41 0.92 13.43
C MET A 151 10.55 0.14 14.11
N SER A 152 11.77 0.21 13.57
CA SER A 152 12.97 -0.42 14.15
C SER A 152 13.57 0.35 15.32
N GLY A 153 12.89 1.39 15.82
CA GLY A 153 13.31 2.11 17.01
C GLY A 153 14.57 2.96 16.81
N GLY A 154 14.56 3.91 15.88
CA GLY A 154 15.34 5.15 16.00
C GLY A 154 16.87 5.07 16.12
N CYS A 155 17.51 3.93 15.84
CA CYS A 155 18.97 3.84 15.81
C CYS A 155 19.51 4.29 14.45
N ASN A 156 19.68 5.61 14.30
CA ASN A 156 20.60 6.20 13.32
C ASN A 156 22.06 5.98 13.75
N SER A 157 22.44 4.74 13.98
CA SER A 157 23.84 4.39 14.18
C SER A 157 24.41 4.02 12.81
N ARG A 158 25.52 4.65 12.42
CA ARG A 158 26.46 4.01 11.49
C ARG A 158 26.63 2.59 12.03
N HIS A 159 26.15 1.60 11.30
CA HIS A 159 26.27 0.21 11.75
C HIS A 159 27.76 -0.07 11.82
N ASP A 160 28.25 -0.37 13.02
CA ASP A 160 29.64 -0.66 13.24
C ASP A 160 30.01 -1.96 12.49
N GLN A 161 31.29 -2.21 12.28
CA GLN A 161 31.75 -3.43 11.60
C GLN A 161 31.18 -4.72 12.25
N GLU A 162 30.87 -4.66 13.54
CA GLU A 162 30.24 -5.72 14.32
C GLU A 162 28.78 -5.99 13.92
N ASP A 163 28.01 -4.96 13.56
CA ASP A 163 26.63 -5.10 13.06
C ASP A 163 26.58 -5.74 11.67
N ILE A 164 27.55 -5.40 10.82
CA ILE A 164 27.70 -6.01 9.48
C ILE A 164 28.02 -7.49 9.64
N SER A 165 28.98 -7.83 10.51
CA SER A 165 29.36 -9.22 10.79
C SER A 165 28.21 -10.05 11.38
N THR A 166 27.48 -9.47 12.33
CA THR A 166 26.30 -10.10 12.92
C THR A 166 25.21 -10.33 11.85
N SER A 167 25.00 -9.36 10.97
CA SER A 167 24.02 -9.47 9.87
C SER A 167 24.39 -10.55 8.86
N HIS A 168 25.68 -10.68 8.54
CA HIS A 168 26.22 -11.78 7.74
C HIS A 168 25.92 -13.14 8.37
N THR A 169 26.14 -13.26 9.68
CA THR A 169 25.87 -14.49 10.44
C THR A 169 24.39 -14.84 10.44
N VAL A 170 23.50 -13.86 10.70
CA VAL A 170 22.04 -14.06 10.73
C VAL A 170 21.49 -14.55 9.38
N LEU A 171 21.99 -14.01 8.26
CA LEU A 171 21.60 -14.49 6.93
C LEU A 171 22.33 -15.78 6.51
N GLY A 172 23.42 -16.12 7.18
CA GLY A 172 24.31 -17.24 6.85
C GLY A 172 25.12 -16.98 5.59
N LEU A 173 25.64 -15.76 5.44
CA LEU A 173 26.48 -15.29 4.35
C LEU A 173 27.92 -15.11 4.84
N SER A 174 28.91 -15.49 4.03
CA SER A 174 30.32 -15.25 4.35
C SER A 174 30.74 -13.82 4.03
N GLU A 175 31.41 -13.14 4.97
CA GLU A 175 31.91 -11.76 4.80
C GLU A 175 32.99 -11.62 3.71
N GLY A 176 33.67 -12.72 3.37
CA GLY A 176 34.76 -12.75 2.38
C GLY A 176 34.30 -12.93 0.93
N GLU A 177 33.02 -13.18 0.67
CA GLU A 177 32.50 -13.38 -0.68
C GLU A 177 31.78 -12.15 -1.22
N PRO A 178 31.95 -11.79 -2.50
CA PRO A 178 31.19 -10.72 -3.11
C PRO A 178 29.72 -11.16 -3.25
N VAL A 179 28.87 -10.64 -2.38
CA VAL A 179 27.41 -10.89 -2.44
C VAL A 179 26.76 -9.79 -3.27
N THR A 180 26.07 -10.17 -4.35
CA THR A 180 25.24 -9.23 -5.12
C THR A 180 23.92 -8.95 -4.40
N LEU A 181 23.32 -7.77 -4.62
CA LEU A 181 22.01 -7.41 -4.04
C LEU A 181 20.90 -8.42 -4.43
N VAL A 182 21.00 -9.04 -5.60
CA VAL A 182 20.08 -10.09 -6.07
C VAL A 182 20.21 -11.35 -5.22
N GLN A 183 21.44 -11.82 -4.96
CA GLN A 183 21.70 -12.96 -4.08
C GLN A 183 21.29 -12.67 -2.64
N LEU A 184 21.59 -11.46 -2.14
CA LEU A 184 21.19 -11.01 -0.82
C LEU A 184 19.67 -11.08 -0.62
N LYS A 185 18.89 -10.58 -1.60
CA LYS A 185 17.42 -10.63 -1.58
C LYS A 185 16.88 -12.06 -1.60
N HIS A 186 17.53 -12.97 -2.33
CA HIS A 186 17.14 -14.37 -2.38
C HIS A 186 17.36 -15.06 -1.03
N VAL A 187 18.54 -14.89 -0.43
CA VAL A 187 18.88 -15.47 0.88
C VAL A 187 17.97 -14.90 1.97
N TYR A 188 17.70 -13.60 1.96
CA TYR A 188 16.74 -12.95 2.86
C TYR A 188 15.35 -13.60 2.78
N LYS A 189 14.76 -13.71 1.58
CA LYS A 189 13.42 -14.29 1.41
C LYS A 189 13.34 -15.73 1.94
N ARG A 190 14.38 -16.53 1.67
CA ARG A 190 14.47 -17.91 2.17
C ARG A 190 14.56 -17.95 3.71
N ARG A 191 15.42 -17.11 4.30
CA ARG A 191 15.60 -17.03 5.76
C ARG A 191 14.36 -16.49 6.48
N LEU A 192 13.68 -15.51 5.91
CA LEU A 192 12.47 -14.95 6.49
C LEU A 192 11.33 -15.97 6.50
N GLN A 193 11.19 -16.75 5.43
CA GLN A 193 10.21 -17.83 5.39
C GLN A 193 10.46 -18.90 6.45
N SER A 194 11.72 -19.25 6.75
CA SER A 194 12.04 -20.19 7.83
C SER A 194 11.87 -19.59 9.23
N ALA A 195 12.06 -18.28 9.38
CA ALA A 195 11.94 -17.58 10.66
C ALA A 195 10.50 -17.17 11.02
N HIS A 196 9.53 -17.38 10.11
CA HIS A 196 8.15 -16.97 10.35
C HIS A 196 7.48 -17.83 11.45
N PRO A 197 6.71 -17.24 12.38
CA PRO A 197 5.99 -17.96 13.44
C PRO A 197 5.14 -19.13 12.93
N ASP A 198 4.39 -18.92 11.84
CA ASP A 198 3.56 -19.95 11.21
C ASP A 198 4.34 -21.16 10.66
N LYS A 199 5.67 -21.04 10.52
CA LYS A 199 6.56 -22.09 9.99
C LYS A 199 7.56 -22.61 11.04
N GLY A 200 7.33 -22.30 12.32
CA GLY A 200 8.12 -22.82 13.44
C GLY A 200 9.27 -21.92 13.89
N GLY A 201 9.38 -20.70 13.36
CA GLY A 201 10.27 -19.68 13.91
C GLY A 201 9.59 -18.80 14.97
N THR A 202 10.26 -17.73 15.36
CA THR A 202 9.76 -16.73 16.31
C THR A 202 9.69 -15.34 15.68
N GLN A 203 8.82 -14.49 16.22
CA GLN A 203 8.73 -13.09 15.81
C GLN A 203 10.08 -12.38 15.93
N GLN A 204 10.86 -12.70 16.98
CA GLN A 204 12.19 -12.13 17.20
C GLN A 204 13.18 -12.56 16.12
N GLU A 205 13.19 -13.83 15.70
CA GLU A 205 14.04 -14.30 14.61
C GLU A 205 13.66 -13.65 13.27
N ALA A 206 12.36 -13.51 12.98
CA ALA A 206 11.91 -12.82 11.77
C ALA A 206 12.37 -11.35 11.76
N GLN A 207 12.29 -10.67 12.89
CA GLN A 207 12.79 -9.30 13.06
C GLN A 207 14.31 -9.23 12.87
N SER A 208 15.08 -10.16 13.45
CA SER A 208 16.54 -10.22 13.26
C SER A 208 16.92 -10.44 11.79
N VAL A 209 16.20 -11.28 11.05
CA VAL A 209 16.42 -11.51 9.62
C VAL A 209 16.10 -10.27 8.78
N ILE A 210 15.01 -9.56 9.09
CA ILE A 210 14.65 -8.30 8.42
C ILE A 210 15.73 -7.24 8.68
N HIS A 211 16.17 -7.11 9.93
CA HIS A 211 17.22 -6.17 10.32
C HIS A 211 18.54 -6.47 9.59
N ALA A 212 18.98 -7.73 9.60
CA ALA A 212 20.21 -8.14 8.92
C ALA A 212 20.20 -7.84 7.42
N TYR A 213 19.06 -8.03 6.75
CA TYR A 213 18.89 -7.66 5.34
C TYR A 213 19.01 -6.14 5.12
N GLN A 214 18.43 -5.32 5.99
CA GLN A 214 18.51 -3.86 5.88
C GLN A 214 19.97 -3.36 6.02
N VAL A 215 20.71 -3.87 7.01
CA VAL A 215 22.13 -3.52 7.22
C VAL A 215 22.97 -3.86 5.99
N LEU A 216 22.86 -5.10 5.50
CA LEU A 216 23.66 -5.58 4.38
C LEU A 216 23.24 -4.94 3.05
N SER A 217 21.94 -4.66 2.85
CA SER A 217 21.48 -3.96 1.65
C SER A 217 22.06 -2.56 1.57
N ARG A 218 22.23 -1.87 2.70
CA ARG A 218 22.88 -0.54 2.75
C ARG A 218 24.38 -0.66 2.50
N TYR A 219 25.06 -1.59 3.21
CA TYR A 219 26.49 -1.83 3.05
C TYR A 219 26.88 -2.10 1.60
N TYR A 220 26.23 -3.05 0.94
CA TYR A 220 26.51 -3.43 -0.44
C TYR A 220 26.00 -2.43 -1.49
N SER A 221 25.10 -1.50 -1.13
CA SER A 221 24.72 -0.39 -2.01
C SER A 221 25.67 0.80 -1.91
N SER A 222 26.46 0.90 -0.83
CA SER A 222 27.44 1.96 -0.59
C SER A 222 28.89 1.59 -0.95
N LYS A 223 29.13 0.34 -1.34
CA LYS A 223 30.44 -0.24 -1.69
C LYS A 223 30.56 -0.39 -3.20
#